data_AF-A0A0P9E9B2-F1
#
_entry.id   AF-A0A0P9E9B2-F1
#
_cell.length_a   1.000
_cell.length_b   1.000
_cell.length_c   1.000
_cell.angle_alpha   90.00
_cell.angle_beta   90.00
_cell.angle_gamma   90.00
#
_symmetry.space_group_name_H-M   'P 1'
#
loop_
_entity.id
_entity.type
_entity.pdbx_description
1 polymer ?
#
loop_
_entity_poly.entity_id
_entity_poly.type
_entity_poly.pdbx_seq_one_letter_code
_entity_poly.pdbx_strand_id
1 'polypeptide(L)'
;MVCTDLSARQSSDTKRYFCGAHSFSGGKLFSMPYCPECGGEMQYISLTKRYVCKSCGLSLTHQELIELREHLRPRMESEEEQREKERREYLKWWLSKKK
;
A
#
# COMPACT_ATOMS: atom_id res chain seq x y z
N MET A 1 51.19 -16.95 -26.40
CA MET A 1 52.00 -15.72 -26.31
C MET A 1 51.06 -14.61 -25.90
N VAL A 2 50.96 -14.36 -24.61
CA VAL A 2 51.69 -13.36 -23.80
C VAL A 2 51.28 -11.92 -24.10
N CYS A 3 50.53 -11.40 -23.13
CA CYS A 3 50.56 -10.08 -22.49
C CYS A 3 50.93 -8.84 -23.31
N THR A 4 50.10 -7.80 -23.19
CA THR A 4 50.54 -6.47 -22.73
C THR A 4 49.35 -5.78 -22.04
N ASP A 5 49.37 -5.70 -20.71
CA ASP A 5 49.68 -4.48 -19.94
C ASP A 5 48.53 -3.46 -20.03
N LEU A 6 47.67 -3.32 -19.01
CA LEU A 6 47.96 -2.82 -17.66
C LEU A 6 48.72 -1.48 -17.66
N SER A 7 47.98 -0.42 -17.99
CA SER A 7 48.25 0.99 -17.65
C SER A 7 47.10 1.78 -18.29
N ALA A 8 46.45 2.77 -17.71
CA ALA A 8 46.73 3.61 -16.56
C ALA A 8 45.38 4.37 -16.30
N ARG A 9 45.00 4.64 -15.04
CA ARG A 9 45.19 5.96 -14.41
C ARG A 9 44.25 7.04 -14.96
N GLN A 10 43.24 7.40 -14.17
CA GLN A 10 42.54 8.69 -14.06
C GLN A 10 41.18 8.40 -13.39
N SER A 11 40.58 9.16 -12.49
CA SER A 11 40.91 10.30 -11.65
C SER A 11 39.56 10.70 -11.07
N SER A 12 39.49 10.98 -9.76
CA SER A 12 38.59 11.95 -9.12
C SER A 12 37.52 12.61 -10.00
N ASP A 13 36.24 12.35 -9.74
CA ASP A 13 35.22 13.37 -10.01
C ASP A 13 34.05 13.29 -9.00
N THR A 14 34.12 14.23 -8.07
CA THR A 14 33.06 14.65 -7.16
C THR A 14 31.85 15.13 -7.97
N LYS A 15 30.95 14.22 -8.35
CA LYS A 15 29.63 14.60 -8.87
C LYS A 15 28.71 15.05 -7.75
N ARG A 16 28.92 16.33 -7.46
CA ARG A 16 28.02 17.30 -6.84
C ARG A 16 26.70 17.29 -7.59
N TYR A 17 25.75 16.46 -7.19
CA TYR A 17 24.39 16.53 -7.73
C TYR A 17 23.64 17.67 -7.05
N PHE A 18 23.49 18.71 -7.85
CA PHE A 18 22.89 19.98 -7.58
C PHE A 18 21.35 19.86 -7.47
N CYS A 19 20.82 20.54 -6.46
CA CYS A 19 19.44 21.00 -6.25
C CYS A 19 18.37 20.58 -7.27
N GLY A 20 17.45 19.72 -6.83
CA GLY A 20 16.09 19.67 -7.33
C GLY A 20 15.14 20.01 -6.19
N ALA A 21 14.92 21.31 -5.95
CA ALA A 21 13.81 21.77 -5.12
C ALA A 21 12.50 21.40 -5.82
N HIS A 22 12.02 20.18 -5.58
CA HIS A 22 10.66 19.82 -5.91
C HIS A 22 9.76 20.64 -4.98
N SER A 23 9.13 21.67 -5.55
CA SER A 23 7.96 22.31 -4.99
C SER A 23 6.89 21.24 -4.81
N PHE A 24 6.90 20.56 -3.66
CA PHE A 24 5.89 19.61 -3.25
C PHE A 24 4.65 20.40 -2.84
N SER A 25 4.02 21.01 -3.84
CA SER A 25 2.63 21.43 -3.77
C SER A 25 1.77 20.16 -3.81
N GLY A 26 1.91 19.35 -2.76
CA GLY A 26 0.99 18.27 -2.46
C GLY A 26 -0.32 18.90 -2.01
N GLY A 27 -1.09 19.41 -2.97
CA GLY A 27 -2.48 19.74 -2.79
C GLY A 27 -3.14 18.50 -2.22
N LYS A 28 -3.48 18.55 -0.93
CA LYS A 28 -4.13 17.47 -0.21
C LYS A 28 -5.47 17.25 -0.89
N LEU A 29 -5.54 16.25 -1.76
CA LEU A 29 -6.80 15.70 -2.25
C LEU A 29 -7.52 15.16 -1.01
N PHE A 30 -8.36 16.01 -0.42
CA PHE A 30 -9.31 15.63 0.62
C PHE A 30 -10.21 14.59 -0.02
N SER A 31 -9.88 13.32 0.17
CA SER A 31 -10.70 12.20 -0.27
C SER A 31 -12.08 12.37 0.37
N MET A 32 -13.08 12.72 -0.43
CA MET A 32 -14.47 12.77 0.03
C MET A 32 -14.81 11.39 0.60
N PRO A 33 -15.18 11.30 1.90
CA PRO A 33 -15.51 10.03 2.50
C PRO A 33 -16.74 9.46 1.79
N TYR A 34 -16.54 8.30 1.18
CA TYR A 34 -17.60 7.53 0.54
C TYR A 34 -18.18 6.52 1.52
N CYS A 35 -19.48 6.32 1.45
CA CYS A 35 -20.17 5.31 2.25
C CYS A 35 -19.82 3.90 1.75
N PRO A 36 -19.44 2.97 2.64
CA PRO A 36 -19.13 1.58 2.26
C PRO A 36 -20.34 0.81 1.70
N GLU A 37 -21.57 1.20 2.04
CA GLU A 37 -22.79 0.47 1.66
C GLU A 37 -23.38 0.90 0.30
N CYS A 38 -23.23 2.18 -0.06
CA CYS A 38 -23.89 2.74 -1.24
C CYS A 38 -22.96 3.54 -2.17
N GLY A 39 -21.69 3.74 -1.79
CA GLY A 39 -20.76 4.59 -2.55
C GLY A 39 -21.14 6.07 -2.59
N GLY A 40 -22.18 6.48 -1.84
CA GLY A 40 -22.66 7.86 -1.80
C GLY A 40 -21.76 8.78 -1.00
N GLU A 41 -21.97 10.09 -1.18
CA GLU A 41 -21.27 11.13 -0.44
C GLU A 41 -21.66 11.11 1.05
N MET A 42 -20.65 11.11 1.92
CA MET A 42 -20.85 11.35 3.34
C MET A 42 -20.57 12.81 3.69
N GLN A 43 -21.47 13.40 4.46
CA GLN A 43 -21.33 14.75 5.02
C GLN A 43 -20.91 14.66 6.49
N TYR A 44 -19.88 15.42 6.86
CA TYR A 44 -19.48 15.53 8.26
C TYR A 44 -20.29 16.62 8.97
N ILE A 45 -20.99 16.25 10.04
CA ILE A 45 -21.72 17.17 10.90
C ILE A 45 -20.85 17.45 12.13
N SER A 46 -20.27 18.65 12.20
CA SER A 46 -19.35 19.05 13.28
C SER A 46 -20.01 19.10 14.67
N LEU A 47 -21.30 19.42 14.74
CA LEU A 47 -22.07 19.50 15.98
C LEU A 47 -22.07 18.16 16.74
N THR A 48 -22.29 17.07 16.01
CA THR A 48 -22.39 15.73 16.57
C THR A 48 -21.11 14.90 16.36
N LYS A 49 -20.14 15.45 15.62
CA LYS A 49 -18.90 14.79 15.18
C LYS A 49 -19.16 13.45 14.49
N ARG A 50 -20.24 13.40 13.70
CA ARG A 50 -20.69 12.20 12.98
C ARG A 50 -20.67 12.43 11.48
N TYR A 51 -20.40 11.37 10.74
CA TYR A 51 -20.55 11.30 9.30
C TYR A 51 -21.94 10.78 8.97
N VAL A 52 -22.67 11.52 8.15
CA VAL A 52 -24.01 11.16 7.70
C VAL A 52 -24.00 10.96 6.19
N CYS A 53 -24.43 9.80 5.75
CA CYS A 53 -24.61 9.45 4.34
C CYS A 53 -25.87 10.11 3.78
N LYS A 54 -25.77 10.87 2.68
CA LYS A 54 -26.93 11.53 2.07
C LYS A 54 -27.92 10.55 1.43
N SER A 55 -27.42 9.44 0.89
CA SER A 55 -28.23 8.48 0.12
C SER A 55 -28.90 7.42 0.99
N CYS A 56 -28.23 7.00 2.06
CA CYS A 56 -28.59 5.84 2.87
C CYS A 56 -28.99 6.20 4.31
N GLY A 57 -28.76 7.44 4.74
CA GLY A 57 -29.12 7.92 6.08
C GLY A 57 -28.24 7.36 7.21
N LEU A 58 -27.20 6.57 6.90
CA LEU A 58 -26.28 6.03 7.90
C LEU A 58 -25.55 7.17 8.62
N SER A 59 -25.63 7.17 9.95
CA SER A 59 -24.87 8.06 10.83
C SER A 59 -23.80 7.25 11.56
N LEU A 60 -22.53 7.52 11.27
CA LEU A 60 -21.38 6.80 11.83
C LEU A 60 -20.38 7.77 12.46
N THR A 61 -19.69 7.34 13.49
CA THR A 61 -18.48 7.99 13.99
C THR A 61 -17.29 7.67 13.09
N HIS A 62 -16.20 8.42 13.27
CA HIS A 62 -14.98 8.19 12.50
C HIS A 62 -14.38 6.78 12.74
N GLN A 63 -14.42 6.29 13.99
CA GLN A 63 -13.90 4.98 14.35
C GLN A 63 -14.69 3.85 13.71
N GLU A 64 -16.03 3.91 13.78
CA GLU A 64 -16.90 2.93 13.15
C GLU A 64 -16.71 2.89 11.63
N LEU A 65 -16.49 4.05 10.99
CA LEU A 65 -16.20 4.12 9.55
C LEU A 65 -14.91 3.37 9.19
N ILE A 66 -13.85 3.52 9.99
CA ILE A 66 -12.57 2.84 9.77
C ILE A 66 -12.74 1.33 9.97
N GLU A 67 -13.42 0.92 11.04
CA GLU A 67 -13.61 -0.49 11.36
C GLU A 67 -14.41 -1.20 10.27
N LEU A 68 -15.51 -0.60 9.79
CA LEU A 68 -16.27 -1.13 8.66
C LEU A 68 -15.42 -1.24 7.39
N ARG A 69 -14.60 -0.23 7.10
CA ARG A 69 -13.71 -0.25 5.94
C ARG A 69 -12.66 -1.36 6.05
N GLU A 70 -12.14 -1.62 7.24
CA GLU A 70 -11.15 -2.68 7.46
C GLU A 70 -11.78 -4.08 7.32
N HIS A 71 -13.01 -4.27 7.80
CA HIS A 71 -13.71 -5.55 7.65
C HIS A 71 -14.12 -5.83 6.20
N LEU A 72 -14.54 -4.80 5.46
CA LEU A 72 -14.90 -4.92 4.05
C LEU A 72 -13.68 -5.00 3.13
N ARG A 73 -12.50 -4.61 3.61
CA ARG A 73 -11.27 -4.81 2.88
C ARG A 73 -11.02 -6.33 2.85
N PRO A 74 -11.13 -7.00 1.70
CA PRO A 74 -10.64 -8.37 1.62
C PRO A 74 -9.20 -8.32 2.10
N ARG A 75 -8.82 -9.20 3.05
CA ARG A 75 -7.41 -9.48 3.29
C ARG A 75 -6.87 -9.88 1.94
N MET A 76 -6.18 -8.94 1.30
CA MET A 76 -5.38 -9.22 0.12
C MET A 76 -4.33 -10.18 0.68
N GLU A 77 -4.61 -11.49 0.66
CA GLU A 77 -3.56 -12.49 0.76
C GLU A 77 -2.58 -12.05 -0.31
N SER A 78 -1.44 -11.53 0.13
CA SER A 78 -0.44 -11.07 -0.81
C SER A 78 -0.11 -12.27 -1.69
N GLU A 79 0.28 -12.05 -2.95
CA GLU A 79 0.75 -13.14 -3.81
C GLU A 79 1.84 -13.97 -3.11
N GLU A 80 2.53 -13.37 -2.15
CA GLU A 80 3.50 -14.00 -1.25
C GLU A 80 2.88 -15.02 -0.26
N GLU A 81 1.75 -14.67 0.38
CA GLU A 81 1.05 -15.55 1.32
C GLU A 81 0.44 -16.77 0.60
N GLN A 82 -0.06 -16.56 -0.62
CA GLN A 82 -0.57 -17.64 -1.47
C GLN A 82 0.55 -18.63 -1.86
N ARG A 83 1.71 -18.11 -2.31
CA ARG A 83 2.90 -18.93 -2.61
C ARG A 83 3.44 -19.67 -1.38
N GLU A 84 3.29 -19.10 -0.19
CA GLU A 84 3.69 -19.78 1.04
C GLU A 84 2.77 -20.96 1.37
N LYS A 85 1.45 -20.80 1.23
CA LYS A 85 0.48 -21.91 1.38
C LYS A 85 0.77 -23.05 0.41
N GLU A 86 0.97 -22.75 -0.87
CA GLU A 86 1.26 -23.76 -1.90
C GLU A 86 2.55 -24.55 -1.58
N ARG A 87 3.62 -23.86 -1.15
CA ARG A 87 4.87 -24.52 -0.73
C ARG A 87 4.65 -25.44 0.46
N ARG A 88 3.90 -24.98 1.47
CA ARG A 88 3.60 -25.76 2.68
C ARG A 88 2.76 -27.00 2.34
N GLU A 89 1.78 -26.87 1.47
CA GLU A 89 0.97 -28.01 1.00
C GLU A 89 1.80 -29.01 0.19
N TYR A 90 2.64 -28.52 -0.74
CA TYR A 90 3.53 -29.37 -1.51
C TYR A 90 4.51 -30.15 -0.61
N LEU A 91 5.12 -29.47 0.37
CA LEU A 91 5.98 -30.09 1.37
C LEU A 91 5.26 -31.15 2.20
N LYS A 92 4.03 -30.86 2.64
CA LYS A 92 3.20 -31.80 3.40
C LYS A 92 2.90 -33.06 2.60
N TRP A 93 2.44 -32.92 1.36
CA TRP A 93 2.15 -34.06 0.47
C TRP A 93 3.40 -34.91 0.22
N TRP A 94 4.53 -34.28 -0.06
CA TRP A 94 5.79 -34.97 -0.33
C TRP A 94 6.27 -35.79 0.87
N LEU A 95 6.16 -35.23 2.08
CA LEU A 95 6.54 -35.92 3.31
C LEU A 95 5.60 -37.07 3.64
N SER A 96 4.31 -36.97 3.31
CA SER A 96 3.35 -38.06 3.49
C SER A 96 3.67 -39.31 2.67
N LYS A 97 4.42 -39.18 1.57
CA LYS A 97 4.81 -40.30 0.70
C LYS A 97 6.13 -40.96 1.11
N LYS A 98 6.92 -40.30 1.97
CA LYS A 98 8.25 -40.75 2.43
C LYS A 98 8.18 -41.56 3.74
N LYS A 99 6.98 -41.73 4.30
CA LYS A 99 6.72 -42.53 5.51
C LYS A 99 5.85 -43.72 5.18
#